data_AF-A0A3M2YGC7-F1
#
_entry.id   AF-A0A3M2YGC7-F1
#
_cell.length_a   1.000
_cell.length_b   1.000
_cell.length_c   1.000
_cell.angle_alpha   90.00
_cell.angle_beta   90.00
_cell.angle_gamma   90.00
#
_symmetry.space_group_name_H-M   'P 1'
#
loop_
_entity.id
_entity.type
_entity.pdbx_description
1 polymer ?
#
loop_
_entity_poly.entity_id
_entity_poly.type
_entity_poly.pdbx_seq_one_letter_code
_entity_poly.pdbx_strand_id
1 'polypeptide(L)' 'MVIGMLNPFNNELIGKMADRGVTAFALEAAPRTSRAQSLDVLSSQANIAGYKAVLLAAHHYPRFMPMLMTAAG' A
#
# COMPACT_ATOMS: atom_id res chain seq x y z
N MET A 1 -16.32 17.10 1.49
CA MET A 1 -16.20 15.63 1.40
C MET A 1 -14.73 15.30 1.22
N VAL A 2 -14.21 14.33 1.98
CA VAL A 2 -12.79 13.91 1.93
C VAL A 2 -12.72 12.40 1.67
N ILE A 3 -11.80 11.97 0.81
CA ILE A 3 -11.54 10.57 0.50
C ILE A 3 -10.03 10.36 0.54
N GLY A 4 -9.56 9.36 1.27
CA GLY A 4 -8.12 9.10 1.36
C GLY A 4 -7.73 8.09 2.42
N MET A 5 -6.43 8.01 2.69
CA MET A 5 -5.89 7.35 3.89
C MET A 5 -6.12 8.30 5.07
N LEU A 6 -7.06 7.96 5.95
CA LEU A 6 -7.55 8.79 7.04
C LEU A 6 -7.33 8.16 8.42
N ASN A 7 -6.72 6.98 8.50
CA ASN A 7 -6.49 6.25 9.74
C ASN A 7 -7.79 6.10 10.57
N PRO A 8 -8.69 5.17 10.19
CA PRO A 8 -10.06 5.07 10.71
C PRO A 8 -10.14 4.67 12.19
N PHE A 9 -9.00 4.41 12.84
CA PHE A 9 -8.91 4.11 14.27
C PHE A 9 -8.41 5.29 15.11
N ASN A 10 -8.16 6.45 14.48
CA ASN A 10 -7.77 7.68 15.17
C ASN A 10 -9.02 8.47 15.61
N ASN A 11 -9.48 8.22 16.83
CA ASN A 11 -10.67 8.88 17.40
C ASN A 11 -10.54 10.41 17.47
N GLU A 12 -9.34 10.94 17.71
CA GLU A 12 -9.12 12.39 17.77
C GLU A 12 -9.34 13.05 16.40
N LEU A 13 -8.78 12.46 15.33
CA LEU A 13 -8.97 12.94 13.97
C LEU A 13 -10.43 12.83 13.52
N ILE A 14 -11.10 11.72 13.87
CA ILE A 14 -12.53 11.52 13.59
C ILE A 14 -13.36 12.60 14.27
N GLY A 15 -13.11 12.90 15.55
CA GLY A 15 -13.78 13.99 16.27
C GLY A 15 -13.59 15.34 15.57
N LYS A 16 -12.34 15.68 15.21
CA LYS A 16 -12.03 16.93 14.49
C LYS A 16 -12.73 17.05 13.13
N MET A 17 -12.96 15.94 12.43
CA MET A 17 -13.70 15.91 11.16
C MET A 17 -15.21 16.05 11.39
N ALA A 18 -15.75 15.38 12.41
CA ALA A 18 -17.16 15.45 12.80
C ALA A 18 -17.55 16.87 13.26
N ASP A 19 -16.73 17.51 14.10
CA ASP A 19 -16.94 18.89 14.57
C ASP A 19 -17.03 19.91 13.43
N ARG A 20 -16.39 19.60 12.29
CA ARG A 20 -16.39 20.42 11.08
C ARG A 20 -17.48 20.02 10.07
N GLY A 21 -18.34 19.05 10.40
CA GLY A 21 -19.37 18.54 9.50
C GLY A 21 -18.82 17.85 8.24
N VAL A 22 -17.60 17.29 8.31
CA VAL A 22 -16.95 16.68 7.14
C VAL A 22 -17.47 15.27 6.91
N THR A 23 -18.05 15.03 5.74
CA THR A 23 -18.25 13.66 5.24
C THR A 23 -16.92 13.09 4.75
N ALA A 24 -16.48 11.98 5.35
CA ALA A 24 -15.19 11.36 5.09
C ALA A 24 -15.32 9.87 4.71
N PHE A 25 -14.51 9.41 3.74
CA PHE A 25 -14.39 8.00 3.37
C PHE A 25 -12.92 7.57 3.51
N ALA A 26 -12.66 6.65 4.44
CA ALA A 26 -11.33 6.06 4.64
C ALA A 26 -11.12 4.89 3.68
N LEU A 27 -10.13 5.00 2.79
CA LEU A 27 -9.83 3.96 1.79
C LEU A 27 -9.31 2.66 2.44
N GLU A 28 -8.61 2.76 3.58
CA GLU A 28 -8.16 1.59 4.31
C GLU A 28 -9.28 0.83 5.06
N ALA A 29 -10.45 1.45 5.20
CA ALA A 29 -11.66 0.81 5.76
C ALA A 29 -12.57 0.20 4.68
N ALA A 30 -12.16 0.23 3.40
CA ALA A 30 -12.93 -0.37 2.33
C ALA A 30 -13.14 -1.88 2.57
N PRO A 31 -14.35 -2.42 2.36
CA PRO A 31 -14.62 -3.84 2.57
C PRO A 31 -13.87 -4.68 1.54
N ARG A 32 -13.22 -5.77 1.98
CA ARG A 32 -12.49 -6.69 1.09
C ARG A 32 -13.44 -7.65 0.37
N THR A 33 -14.16 -7.13 -0.62
CA THR A 33 -15.09 -7.89 -1.46
C THR A 33 -14.74 -7.72 -2.93
N SER A 34 -15.15 -8.67 -3.79
CA SER A 34 -14.86 -8.60 -5.24
C SER A 34 -15.34 -7.28 -5.87
N ARG A 35 -16.50 -6.75 -5.45
CA ARG A 35 -17.04 -5.49 -5.96
C ARG A 35 -16.20 -4.26 -5.59
N ALA A 36 -15.46 -4.32 -4.50
CA ALA A 36 -14.65 -3.22 -3.98
C ALA A 36 -13.15 -3.41 -4.25
N GLN A 37 -12.75 -4.44 -5.01
CA GLN A 37 -11.35 -4.77 -5.25
C GLN A 37 -10.58 -3.61 -5.93
N SER A 38 -11.22 -2.87 -6.83
CA SER A 38 -10.61 -1.69 -7.48
C SER A 38 -10.37 -0.52 -6.53
N LEU A 39 -11.01 -0.53 -5.34
CA LEU A 39 -10.85 0.49 -4.30
C LEU A 39 -9.79 0.10 -3.25
N ASP A 40 -9.29 -1.14 -3.26
CA ASP A 40 -8.35 -1.64 -2.27
C ASP A 40 -6.94 -1.04 -2.46
N VAL A 41 -6.76 0.16 -1.92
CA VAL A 41 -5.49 0.89 -1.93
C VAL A 41 -4.40 0.16 -1.16
N LEU A 42 -4.75 -0.56 -0.09
CA LEU A 42 -3.77 -1.30 0.71
C LEU A 42 -3.11 -2.40 -0.13
N SER A 43 -3.89 -3.14 -0.91
CA SER A 43 -3.36 -4.16 -1.82
C SER A 43 -2.45 -3.56 -2.90
N SER A 44 -2.84 -2.40 -3.47
CA SER A 44 -2.05 -1.70 -4.49
C SER A 44 -0.70 -1.21 -3.94
N GLN A 45 -0.72 -0.56 -2.77
CA GLN A 45 0.50 -0.08 -2.13
C GLN A 45 1.41 -1.23 -1.69
N ALA A 46 0.83 -2.30 -1.13
CA ALA A 46 1.59 -3.50 -0.75
C ALA A 46 2.29 -4.16 -1.94
N ASN A 47 1.62 -4.20 -3.11
CA ASN A 47 2.21 -4.76 -4.32
C ASN A 47 3.43 -3.94 -4.79
N ILE A 48 3.31 -2.61 -4.86
CA ILE A 48 4.41 -1.71 -5.24
C ILE A 48 5.56 -1.81 -4.22
N ALA A 49 5.24 -1.81 -2.93
CA ALA A 49 6.22 -1.95 -1.87
C ALA A 49 6.97 -3.28 -1.96
N GLY A 50 6.28 -4.40 -2.22
CA GLY A 50 6.88 -5.71 -2.41
C GLY A 50 7.82 -5.75 -3.61
N TYR A 51 7.40 -5.21 -4.76
CA TYR A 51 8.26 -5.09 -5.93
C TYR A 51 9.53 -4.27 -5.64
N LYS A 52 9.37 -3.11 -4.99
CA LYS A 52 10.50 -2.26 -4.61
C LYS A 52 11.42 -2.95 -3.62
N ALA A 53 10.89 -3.72 -2.68
CA ALA A 53 11.68 -4.49 -1.71
C ALA A 53 12.60 -5.50 -2.41
N VAL A 54 12.11 -6.21 -3.43
CA VAL A 54 12.93 -7.15 -4.23
C VAL A 54 14.04 -6.41 -4.98
N LEU A 55 13.75 -5.25 -5.57
CA LEU A 55 14.76 -4.44 -6.24
C LEU A 55 15.85 -3.94 -5.27
N LEU A 56 15.45 -3.50 -4.08
CA LEU A 56 16.41 -3.09 -3.04
C LEU A 56 17.26 -4.27 -2.57
N ALA A 57 16.65 -5.44 -2.38
CA ALA A 57 17.36 -6.65 -2.04
C ALA A 57 18.40 -7.02 -3.12
N ALA A 58 18.02 -7.00 -4.40
CA ALA A 58 18.93 -7.27 -5.51
C ALA A 58 20.04 -6.21 -5.63
N HIS A 59 19.78 -4.96 -5.25
CA HIS A 59 20.79 -3.89 -5.24
C HIS A 59 21.85 -4.08 -4.13
N HIS A 60 21.43 -4.52 -2.94
CA HIS A 60 22.33 -4.70 -1.81
C HIS A 60 22.97 -6.09 -1.74
N TYR A 61 22.39 -7.10 -2.39
CA TYR A 61 22.89 -8.45 -2.36
C TYR A 61 24.12 -8.61 -3.27
N PRO A 62 25.25 -9.16 -2.78
CA PRO A 62 26.52 -9.14 -3.49
C PRO A 62 26.65 -10.18 -4.61
N ARG A 63 25.62 -11.01 -4.85
CA ARG A 63 25.65 -12.08 -5.86
C ARG A 63 24.51 -11.89 -6.85
N PHE A 64 24.65 -12.45 -8.05
CA PHE A 64 23.53 -12.51 -8.97
C PHE A 64 22.40 -13.39 -8.40
N MET A 65 21.18 -12.87 -8.45
CA MET A 65 19.97 -13.61 -8.10
C MET A 65 19.67 -14.76 -9.08
N PRO A 66 19.71 -14.55 -10.42
CA PRO A 66 19.53 -15.66 -11.35
C PRO A 66 20.82 -16.47 -11.51
N MET A 67 20.66 -17.74 -11.89
CA MET A 67 21.74 -18.51 -12.47
C MET A 67 22.08 -17.94 -13.84
N LEU A 68 23.35 -17.68 -14.09
CA LEU A 68 23.87 -17.31 -15.40
C LEU A 68 24.75 -18.46 -15.88
N MET A 69 24.47 -19.00 -17.07
CA MET A 69 25.44 -19.83 -17.78
C MET A 69 26.11 -18.94 -18.82
N THR A 70 27.36 -18.56 -18.56
CA THR A 70 28.14 -17.76 -19.50
C THR A 70 29.41 -18.50 -19.89
N ALA A 71 30.00 -18.16 -21.04
CA ALA A 71 31.29 -18.71 -21.46
C ALA A 71 32.43 -18.34 -20.51
N ALA A 72 32.24 -17.31 -19.68
CA ALA A 72 33.19 -16.88 -18.65
C ALA A 72 33.10 -17.70 -17.35
N GLY A 73 32.13 -18.62 -17.25
CA GLY A 73 31.73 -19.26 -15.99
C GLY A 73 30.53 -18.57 -15.36
#